data_AF-A0A1M7S618-F1
#
_entry.id   AF-A0A1M7S618-F1
#
_cell.length_a   1.000
_cell.length_b   1.000
_cell.length_c   1.000
_cell.angle_alpha   90.00
_cell.angle_beta   90.00
_cell.angle_gamma   90.00
#
_symmetry.space_group_name_H-M   'P 1'
#
loop_
_entity.id
_entity.type
_entity.pdbx_description
1 polymer ?
#
loop_
_entity_poly.entity_id
_entity_poly.type
_entity_poly.pdbx_seq_one_letter_code
_entity_poly.pdbx_strand_id
1 'polypeptide(L)'
;MSNLGGYQVLTTVAKKVHGPGKLLALLLGGGLVLGVGATKGTEAIINKIKSETDKKQKASEAAVVYKVDKEGRSNEGLLFKPNDEFKVLERDGDAGLIELIGNNNNPYFVSLKFLSSISNYAEKI
;
A
#
# COMPACT_ATOMS: atom_id res chain seq x y z
N MET A 1 18.76 21.66 3.61
CA MET A 1 17.33 21.83 3.98
C MET A 1 16.53 21.31 2.78
N SER A 2 15.68 20.30 2.83
CA SER A 2 14.48 20.19 3.66
C SER A 2 13.96 18.74 3.79
N ASN A 3 13.68 18.31 5.01
CA ASN A 3 12.95 17.09 5.40
C ASN A 3 11.42 17.25 5.18
N LEU A 4 11.00 17.83 4.06
CA LEU A 4 9.57 18.08 3.79
C LEU A 4 8.96 17.10 2.79
N GLY A 5 9.79 16.33 2.07
CA GLY A 5 9.32 15.32 1.11
C GLY A 5 8.41 14.28 1.76
N GLY A 6 8.76 13.82 2.97
CA GLY A 6 7.95 12.84 3.70
C GLY A 6 6.55 13.35 4.07
N TYR A 7 6.42 14.60 4.50
CA TYR A 7 5.13 15.19 4.88
C TYR A 7 4.23 15.45 3.66
N GLN A 8 4.82 15.91 2.55
CA GLN A 8 4.10 16.06 1.29
C GLN A 8 3.61 14.72 0.75
N VAL A 9 4.43 13.66 0.84
CA VAL A 9 4.02 12.31 0.45
C VAL A 9 2.86 11.85 1.35
N LEU A 10 2.99 11.90 2.67
CA LEU A 10 1.93 11.50 3.61
C LEU A 10 0.60 12.22 3.36
N THR A 11 0.62 13.54 3.21
CA THR A 11 -0.59 14.33 2.95
C THR A 11 -1.18 14.07 1.55
N THR A 12 -0.34 13.75 0.57
CA THR A 12 -0.79 13.39 -0.79
C THR A 12 -1.45 12.03 -0.80
N VAL A 13 -0.83 11.03 -0.18
CA VAL A 13 -1.44 9.70 -0.05
C VAL A 13 -2.73 9.82 0.77
N ALA A 14 -2.77 10.67 1.80
CA ALA A 14 -3.99 10.91 2.60
C ALA A 14 -5.14 11.41 1.73
N LYS A 15 -4.87 12.34 0.83
CA LYS A 15 -5.88 12.84 -0.10
C LYS A 15 -6.32 11.76 -1.10
N LYS A 16 -5.39 10.93 -1.59
CA LYS A 16 -5.70 9.84 -2.53
C LYS A 16 -6.62 8.78 -1.93
N VAL A 17 -6.44 8.45 -0.66
CA VAL A 17 -7.33 7.50 0.04
C VAL A 17 -8.48 8.19 0.78
N HIS A 18 -8.86 9.39 0.36
CA HIS A 18 -10.01 10.12 0.90
C HIS A 18 -9.93 10.45 2.40
N GLY A 19 -8.74 10.56 2.97
CA GLY A 19 -8.48 11.14 4.27
C GLY A 19 -7.44 10.39 5.11
N PRO A 20 -6.91 11.04 6.17
CA PRO A 20 -5.91 10.45 7.05
C PRO A 20 -6.43 9.24 7.86
N GLY A 21 -7.73 9.19 8.18
CA GLY A 21 -8.33 8.05 8.89
C GLY A 21 -8.35 6.78 8.04
N LYS A 22 -8.67 6.90 6.75
CA LYS A 22 -8.62 5.78 5.81
C LYS A 22 -7.20 5.31 5.55
N LEU A 23 -6.23 6.22 5.45
CA LEU A 23 -4.81 5.81 5.42
C LEU A 23 -4.44 4.97 6.61
N LEU A 24 -4.80 5.45 7.81
CA LEU A 24 -4.43 4.76 9.04
C LEU A 24 -5.06 3.36 9.04
N ALA A 25 -6.35 3.27 8.71
CA ALA A 25 -7.04 1.98 8.59
C ALA A 25 -6.39 1.05 7.55
N LEU A 26 -5.89 1.58 6.42
CA LEU A 26 -5.25 0.80 5.37
C LEU A 26 -3.82 0.38 5.71
N LEU A 27 -3.05 1.24 6.36
CA LEU A 27 -1.72 0.91 6.87
C LEU A 27 -1.83 -0.19 7.92
N LEU A 28 -2.78 -0.04 8.84
CA LEU A 28 -3.08 -1.04 9.86
C LEU A 28 -3.66 -2.32 9.23
N GLY A 29 -4.53 -2.20 8.22
CA GLY A 29 -5.12 -3.33 7.49
C GLY A 29 -4.13 -4.06 6.57
N GLY A 30 -3.12 -3.36 6.07
CA GLY A 30 -2.03 -3.87 5.22
C GLY A 30 -0.79 -4.33 5.99
N GLY A 31 -0.82 -4.31 7.33
CA GLY A 31 0.25 -4.84 8.18
C GLY A 31 1.39 -3.88 8.55
N LEU A 32 1.31 -2.60 8.19
CA LEU A 32 2.25 -1.57 8.67
C LEU A 32 1.83 -1.02 10.04
N VAL A 33 2.55 -1.43 11.08
CA VAL A 33 2.43 -0.84 12.41
C VAL A 33 3.32 0.41 12.47
N LEU A 34 2.79 1.56 12.08
CA LEU A 34 3.42 2.84 12.44
C LEU A 34 3.21 3.06 13.94
N GLY A 35 4.29 3.33 14.67
CA GLY A 35 4.31 3.44 16.13
C GLY A 35 3.38 4.52 16.67
N VAL A 36 2.09 4.22 16.79
CA VAL A 36 1.11 5.02 17.50
C VAL A 36 1.45 4.94 18.99
N GLY A 37 1.72 6.10 19.60
CA GLY A 37 2.09 6.23 21.00
C GLY A 37 1.16 5.43 21.91
N ALA A 38 1.76 4.71 22.85
CA ALA A 38 1.07 3.86 23.81
C ALA A 38 0.17 4.70 24.71
N THR A 39 -1.13 4.68 24.43
CA THR A 39 -2.18 5.03 25.40
C THR A 39 -2.97 3.76 25.68
N LYS A 40 -3.67 3.66 26.81
CA LYS A 40 -4.38 2.41 27.21
C LYS A 40 -5.44 1.94 26.20
N GLY A 41 -5.88 2.80 25.26
CA GLY A 41 -6.74 2.41 24.13
C GLY A 41 -6.00 1.74 22.97
N THR A 42 -4.68 1.85 22.90
CA THR A 42 -3.85 1.34 21.80
C THR A 42 -3.74 -0.20 21.83
N GLU A 43 -3.81 -0.85 22.99
CA GLU A 43 -3.68 -2.33 23.08
C GLU A 43 -4.85 -3.09 22.45
N ALA A 44 -6.10 -2.63 22.66
CA ALA A 44 -7.27 -3.21 22.03
C ALA A 44 -7.25 -3.02 20.51
N ILE A 45 -6.76 -1.85 20.07
CA ILE A 45 -6.54 -1.54 18.66
C ILE A 45 -5.45 -2.46 18.09
N ILE A 46 -4.29 -2.60 18.75
CA ILE A 46 -3.17 -3.46 18.32
C ILE A 46 -3.60 -4.93 18.23
N ASN A 47 -4.32 -5.47 19.21
CA ASN A 47 -4.76 -6.87 19.18
C ASN A 47 -5.81 -7.13 18.09
N LYS A 48 -6.74 -6.19 17.87
CA LYS A 48 -7.69 -6.27 16.77
C LYS A 48 -6.97 -6.20 15.42
N ILE A 49 -6.02 -5.28 15.28
CA ILE A 49 -5.18 -5.15 14.08
C ILE A 49 -4.41 -6.44 13.87
N LYS A 50 -3.67 -6.97 14.85
CA LYS A 50 -2.94 -8.25 14.72
C LYS A 50 -3.85 -9.39 14.26
N SER A 51 -5.04 -9.53 14.85
CA SER A 51 -5.98 -10.58 14.46
C SER A 51 -6.55 -10.40 13.04
N GLU A 52 -6.70 -9.16 12.56
CA GLU A 52 -7.08 -8.88 11.18
C GLU A 52 -5.90 -8.95 10.23
N THR A 53 -4.68 -8.61 10.68
CA THR A 53 -3.43 -8.75 9.95
C THR A 53 -3.11 -10.21 9.72
N ASP A 54 -3.26 -11.10 10.71
CA ASP A 54 -3.05 -12.55 10.52
C ASP A 54 -4.05 -13.14 9.51
N LYS A 55 -5.29 -12.62 9.48
CA LYS A 55 -6.31 -13.03 8.50
C LYS A 55 -6.07 -12.43 7.11
N LYS A 56 -5.68 -11.15 7.03
CA LYS A 56 -5.38 -10.45 5.78
C LYS A 56 -4.02 -10.84 5.20
N GLN A 57 -3.03 -11.24 6.01
CA GLN A 57 -1.78 -11.83 5.56
C GLN A 57 -2.06 -13.16 4.88
N LYS A 58 -2.91 -14.03 5.47
CA LYS A 58 -3.39 -15.24 4.78
C LYS A 58 -4.16 -14.94 3.48
N ALA A 59 -4.92 -13.84 3.45
CA ALA A 59 -5.58 -13.38 2.22
C ALA A 59 -4.61 -12.76 1.20
N SER A 60 -3.52 -12.14 1.65
CA SER A 60 -2.43 -11.58 0.84
C SER A 60 -1.50 -12.67 0.28
N GLU A 61 -1.31 -13.75 1.02
CA GLU A 61 -0.70 -14.99 0.52
C GLU A 61 -1.54 -15.58 -0.63
N ALA A 62 -2.86 -15.42 -0.59
CA ALA A 62 -3.77 -15.75 -1.68
C ALA A 62 -3.96 -14.63 -2.73
N ALA A 63 -3.32 -13.46 -2.55
CA ALA A 63 -3.44 -12.36 -3.50
C ALA A 63 -2.71 -12.70 -4.80
N VAL A 64 -3.40 -12.45 -5.92
CA VAL A 64 -2.88 -12.68 -7.26
C VAL A 64 -1.60 -11.87 -7.46
N VAL A 65 -0.55 -12.53 -7.91
CA VAL A 65 0.71 -11.90 -8.32
C VAL A 65 0.56 -11.41 -9.74
N TYR A 66 0.85 -10.13 -9.93
CA TYR A 66 0.87 -9.45 -11.22
C TYR A 66 2.32 -9.19 -11.63
N LYS A 67 2.54 -9.10 -12.93
CA LYS A 67 3.87 -8.94 -13.52
C LYS A 67 3.91 -7.69 -14.38
N VAL A 68 4.95 -6.90 -14.19
CA VAL A 68 5.21 -5.68 -14.95
C VAL A 68 5.70 -6.04 -16.35
N ASP A 69 5.04 -5.50 -17.36
CA ASP A 69 5.36 -5.75 -18.78
C ASP A 69 6.28 -4.67 -19.36
N LYS A 70 6.18 -3.44 -18.85
CA LYS A 70 6.98 -2.30 -19.31
C LYS A 70 7.48 -1.45 -18.15
N GLU A 71 8.62 -0.81 -18.35
CA GLU A 71 9.17 0.11 -17.36
C GLU A 71 8.22 1.29 -17.12
N GLY A 72 8.10 1.69 -15.86
CA GLY A 72 7.30 2.85 -15.47
C GLY A 72 7.70 3.40 -14.13
N ARG A 73 7.50 4.71 -13.94
CA ARG A 73 7.69 5.37 -12.65
C ARG A 73 6.38 5.95 -12.17
N SER A 74 6.00 5.58 -10.95
CA SER A 74 4.83 6.13 -10.28
C SER A 74 5.04 7.60 -9.90
N ASN A 75 3.95 8.31 -9.58
CA ASN A 75 4.00 9.71 -9.16
C ASN A 75 4.73 9.89 -7.82
N GLU A 76 4.77 8.84 -7.01
CA GLU A 76 5.49 8.73 -5.75
C GLU A 76 6.99 8.49 -5.95
N GLY A 77 7.43 8.30 -7.20
CA GLY A 77 8.81 8.10 -7.58
C GLY A 77 9.28 6.65 -7.51
N LEU A 78 8.42 5.69 -7.16
CA LEU A 78 8.70 4.25 -7.21
C LEU A 78 8.85 3.81 -8.66
N LEU A 79 9.99 3.17 -8.97
CA LEU A 79 10.35 2.66 -10.28
C LEU A 79 9.95 1.17 -10.38
N PHE A 80 9.31 0.81 -11.48
CA PHE A 80 8.92 -0.54 -11.84
C PHE A 80 9.67 -0.94 -13.11
N LYS A 81 10.31 -2.11 -13.10
CA LYS A 81 11.05 -2.67 -14.23
C LYS A 81 10.29 -3.84 -14.83
N PRO A 82 10.51 -4.13 -16.13
CA PRO A 82 9.94 -5.34 -16.74
C PRO A 82 10.33 -6.60 -15.97
N ASN A 83 9.36 -7.48 -15.74
CA ASN A 83 9.43 -8.66 -14.90
C ASN A 83 9.43 -8.45 -13.38
N ASP A 84 9.34 -7.22 -12.89
CA ASP A 84 9.00 -7.02 -11.48
C ASP A 84 7.62 -7.63 -11.19
N GLU A 85 7.49 -8.22 -10.01
CA GLU A 85 6.26 -8.84 -9.55
C GLU A 85 5.67 -8.02 -8.39
N PHE A 86 4.35 -7.89 -8.35
CA PHE A 86 3.67 -7.21 -7.27
C PHE A 86 2.33 -7.85 -6.94
N LYS A 87 1.87 -7.62 -5.72
CA LYS A 87 0.53 -8.00 -5.25
C LYS A 87 -0.26 -6.75 -4.92
N VAL A 88 -1.53 -6.72 -5.29
CA VAL A 88 -2.46 -5.69 -4.81
C VAL A 88 -3.09 -6.20 -3.53
N LEU A 89 -2.75 -5.57 -2.41
CA LEU A 89 -3.22 -5.92 -1.07
C LEU A 89 -4.62 -5.35 -0.82
N GLU A 90 -4.85 -4.10 -1.22
CA GLU A 90 -6.12 -3.41 -1.00
C GLU A 90 -6.33 -2.31 -2.06
N ARG A 91 -7.59 -1.93 -2.30
CA ARG A 91 -8.01 -0.91 -3.29
C ARG A 91 -8.92 0.11 -2.62
N ASP A 92 -8.65 1.40 -2.79
CA ASP A 92 -9.53 2.50 -2.41
C ASP A 92 -9.55 3.55 -3.52
N GLY A 93 -10.68 3.66 -4.21
CA GLY A 93 -10.80 4.54 -5.39
C GLY A 93 -9.81 4.16 -6.49
N ASP A 94 -9.01 5.13 -6.93
CA ASP A 94 -7.97 4.95 -7.95
C ASP A 94 -6.61 4.54 -7.37
N ALA A 95 -6.50 4.37 -6.05
CA ALA A 95 -5.28 3.98 -5.35
C ALA A 95 -5.31 2.51 -4.93
N GLY A 96 -4.19 1.82 -5.13
CA GLY A 96 -3.91 0.48 -4.63
C GLY A 96 -2.79 0.51 -3.61
N LEU A 97 -2.97 -0.22 -2.51
CA LEU A 97 -1.87 -0.62 -1.64
C LEU A 97 -1.26 -1.89 -2.22
N ILE A 98 0.02 -1.85 -2.56
CA ILE A 98 0.72 -2.97 -3.17
C ILE A 98 1.92 -3.42 -2.35
N GLU A 99 2.27 -4.68 -2.53
CA GLU A 99 3.57 -5.24 -2.16
C GLU A 99 4.37 -5.48 -3.44
N LEU A 100 5.58 -4.93 -3.54
CA LEU A 100 6.51 -5.22 -4.63
C LEU A 100 7.40 -6.40 -4.20
N ILE A 101 7.28 -7.54 -4.86
CA ILE A 101 7.98 -8.77 -4.46
C ILE A 101 9.50 -8.55 -4.55
N GLY A 102 10.22 -8.93 -3.49
CA GLY A 102 11.67 -8.74 -3.39
C GLY A 102 12.12 -7.36 -2.91
N ASN A 103 11.19 -6.45 -2.60
CA ASN A 103 11.51 -5.14 -2.01
C ASN A 103 11.24 -5.13 -0.50
N ASN A 104 12.24 -4.74 0.31
CA ASN A 104 12.12 -4.72 1.76
C ASN A 104 11.33 -3.51 2.30
N ASN A 105 11.12 -2.48 1.49
CA ASN A 105 10.46 -1.23 1.88
C ASN A 105 8.95 -1.22 1.55
N ASN A 106 8.35 -2.40 1.42
CA ASN A 106 6.91 -2.58 1.24
C ASN A 106 6.10 -2.19 2.48
N PRO A 107 4.78 -1.94 2.32
CA PRO A 107 4.01 -1.75 1.08
C PRO A 107 4.06 -0.31 0.53
N TYR A 108 3.56 -0.14 -0.71
CA TYR A 108 3.50 1.13 -1.43
C TYR A 108 2.08 1.50 -1.88
N PHE A 109 1.80 2.79 -1.93
CA PHE A 109 0.60 3.32 -2.56
C PHE A 109 0.88 3.73 -4.00
N VAL A 110 0.05 3.24 -4.93
CA VAL A 110 0.21 3.51 -6.36
C VAL A 110 -1.15 3.65 -7.03
N SER A 111 -1.22 4.37 -8.14
CA SER A 111 -2.45 4.43 -8.93
C SER A 111 -2.74 3.09 -9.61
N LEU A 112 -3.97 2.59 -9.48
CA LEU A 112 -4.43 1.38 -10.14
C LEU A 112 -4.42 1.51 -11.67
N LYS A 113 -4.74 2.71 -12.19
CA LYS A 113 -4.64 3.05 -13.61
C LYS A 113 -3.20 3.03 -14.12
N PHE A 114 -2.27 3.47 -13.28
CA PHE A 114 -0.85 3.36 -13.61
C PHE A 114 -0.42 1.90 -13.68
N LEU A 115 -0.76 1.10 -12.66
CA LEU A 115 -0.44 -0.33 -12.63
C LEU A 115 -1.02 -1.06 -13.84
N SER A 116 -2.29 -0.82 -14.19
CA SER A 116 -2.90 -1.44 -15.37
C SER A 116 -2.27 -1.00 -16.68
N SER A 117 -1.71 0.22 -16.73
CA SER A 117 -1.01 0.67 -17.93
C SER A 117 0.34 -0.01 -18.13
N ILE A 118 1.01 -0.49 -17.06
CA ILE A 118 2.38 -1.03 -17.11
C ILE A 118 2.49 -2.55 -16.92
N SER A 119 1.40 -3.24 -16.62
CA SER A 119 1.42 -4.64 -16.20
C SER A 119 0.20 -5.41 -16.68
N ASN A 120 0.21 -6.72 -16.44
CA ASN A 120 -0.94 -7.60 -16.69
C ASN A 120 -2.11 -7.41 -15.69
N TYR A 121 -2.04 -6.39 -14.85
CA TYR A 121 -3.12 -6.01 -13.95
C TYR A 121 -4.29 -5.39 -14.73
N ALA A 122 -5.34 -6.16 -14.96
CA ALA A 122 -6.59 -5.61 -15.49
C ALA A 122 -7.39 -4.94 -14.38
N GLU A 123 -7.65 -3.63 -14.50
CA GLU A 123 -8.57 -2.93 -13.62
C GLU A 123 -9.97 -3.54 -13.78
N LYS A 124 -10.35 -4.45 -12.87
CA LYS A 124 -11.74 -4.90 -12.79
C LYS A 124 -12.59 -3.70 -12.40
N ILE A 125 -13.38 -3.21 -13.36
CA ILE A 125 -14.42 -2.18 -13.24
C ILE A 125 -15.59 -2.75 -12.44
#